data_AF-A0A220W753-F1
#
_entry.id   AF-A0A220W753-F1
#
_cell.length_a   1.000
_cell.length_b   1.000
_cell.length_c   1.000
_cell.angle_alpha   90.00
_cell.angle_beta   90.00
_cell.angle_gamma   90.00
#
_symmetry.space_group_name_H-M   'P 1'
#
loop_
_entity.id
_entity.type
_entity.pdbx_description
1 polymer ?
#
loop_
_entity_poly.entity_id
_entity_poly.type
_entity_poly.pdbx_seq_one_letter_code
_entity_poly.pdbx_strand_id
1 'polypeptide(L)'
;MCRIWGAIVPVILLLAIAPASAAGVPDLSQPGIESAYATDVAVSRHSPVAEFWQLVQSELAGDLQELQESIKIELAAALEPTGEAEADWNIRGMDLVAHIESLPGGVAGNAVLTLGETPSLEFFGKIPADILADWDYVQSGPKAVSPLAADGGVFVAISPSHLLFLADDEIRTGNASCMTHPIENAADHVTVYRYSGTPFDPDSDASLEAEAEAVVMHSVVGGLGSPVICSVYRQDEEGRLLHFAYLPDGRPLGLMDDDQEQLEIVSGFNLYQQLNANYVSGFGDDEPPEAAEEARDDL
;
A
#
# COMPACT_ATOMS: atom_id res chain seq x y z
N MET A 1 -25.65 8.64 -7.33
CA MET A 1 -25.49 7.26 -7.82
C MET A 1 -24.23 7.10 -8.66
N CYS A 2 -23.99 7.85 -9.74
CA CYS A 2 -22.72 7.79 -10.49
C CYS A 2 -21.59 8.67 -9.89
N ARG A 3 -21.33 8.57 -8.58
CA ARG A 3 -20.25 9.34 -7.89
C ARG A 3 -19.53 8.62 -6.73
N ILE A 4 -20.05 7.50 -6.22
CA ILE A 4 -19.39 6.69 -5.17
C ILE A 4 -18.42 5.65 -5.76
N TRP A 5 -18.53 5.40 -7.07
CA TRP A 5 -17.77 4.37 -7.80
C TRP A 5 -16.47 4.87 -8.45
N GLY A 6 -16.04 6.11 -8.15
CA GLY A 6 -14.73 6.62 -8.58
C GLY A 6 -13.62 6.15 -7.65
N ALA A 7 -13.70 6.61 -6.39
CA ALA A 7 -12.68 6.48 -5.33
C ALA A 7 -12.41 5.05 -4.81
N ILE A 8 -12.85 4.01 -5.51
CA ILE A 8 -12.70 2.61 -5.09
C ILE A 8 -11.82 1.83 -6.10
N VAL A 9 -11.77 2.23 -7.37
CA VAL A 9 -10.99 1.51 -8.38
C VAL A 9 -9.48 1.77 -8.26
N PRO A 10 -8.99 3.02 -8.07
CA PRO A 10 -7.55 3.27 -7.92
C PRO A 10 -6.96 2.70 -6.61
N VAL A 11 -7.76 2.50 -5.57
CA VAL A 11 -7.36 1.78 -4.34
C VAL A 11 -6.91 0.34 -4.65
N ILE A 12 -7.43 -0.26 -5.72
CA ILE A 12 -7.15 -1.64 -6.12
C ILE A 12 -5.82 -1.76 -6.87
N LEU A 13 -5.47 -0.78 -7.72
CA LEU A 13 -4.30 -0.81 -8.61
C LEU A 13 -3.00 -1.08 -7.84
N LEU A 14 -2.81 -0.35 -6.75
CA LEU A 14 -1.58 -0.30 -5.96
C LEU A 14 -1.32 -1.55 -5.10
N LEU A 15 -2.30 -2.43 -4.98
CA LEU A 15 -2.20 -3.68 -4.21
C LEU A 15 -1.74 -4.86 -5.07
N ALA A 16 -1.59 -4.63 -6.37
CA ALA A 16 -1.17 -5.60 -7.36
C ALA A 16 0.28 -5.35 -7.85
N ILE A 17 0.98 -4.39 -7.22
CA ILE A 17 2.40 -4.04 -7.43
C ILE A 17 3.14 -4.31 -6.11
N ALA A 18 3.17 -5.57 -5.68
CA ALA A 18 3.72 -5.95 -4.37
C ALA A 18 4.19 -7.44 -4.32
N PRO A 19 5.49 -7.71 -4.09
CA PRO A 19 6.04 -9.07 -4.00
C PRO A 19 6.01 -9.65 -2.54
N ALA A 20 6.36 -10.93 -2.26
CA ALA A 20 5.85 -11.60 -1.03
C ALA A 20 6.59 -12.78 -0.30
N SER A 21 7.83 -13.23 -0.60
CA SER A 21 8.46 -14.43 0.05
C SER A 21 10.01 -14.51 -0.03
N ALA A 22 10.82 -15.38 0.61
CA ALA A 22 10.72 -16.55 1.50
C ALA A 22 12.09 -16.71 2.28
N ALA A 23 12.49 -17.76 3.01
CA ALA A 23 11.93 -19.08 3.33
C ALA A 23 12.46 -19.63 4.68
N GLY A 24 11.71 -20.49 5.37
CA GLY A 24 12.27 -21.42 6.38
C GLY A 24 11.32 -21.84 7.52
N VAL A 25 11.00 -23.13 7.61
CA VAL A 25 10.25 -23.75 8.73
C VAL A 25 10.91 -25.07 9.13
N PRO A 26 11.17 -25.31 10.43
CA PRO A 26 10.64 -26.55 11.02
C PRO A 26 10.20 -26.45 12.51
N ASP A 27 8.95 -26.87 12.73
CA ASP A 27 8.46 -27.69 13.86
C ASP A 27 8.44 -27.15 15.32
N LEU A 28 7.46 -27.63 16.09
CA LEU A 28 7.13 -27.22 17.45
C LEU A 28 7.83 -28.08 18.51
N SER A 29 8.95 -27.59 19.08
CA SER A 29 9.44 -28.10 20.38
C SER A 29 10.19 -27.06 21.22
N GLN A 30 9.54 -26.59 22.29
CA GLN A 30 10.20 -25.98 23.45
C GLN A 30 10.94 -27.07 24.28
N PRO A 31 12.04 -26.77 25.01
CA PRO A 31 11.99 -25.77 26.10
C PRO A 31 13.27 -24.96 26.46
N GLY A 32 13.05 -23.70 26.87
CA GLY A 32 13.49 -23.20 28.18
C GLY A 32 14.84 -22.46 28.35
N ILE A 33 14.76 -21.27 28.98
CA ILE A 33 15.78 -20.51 29.77
C ILE A 33 17.07 -20.07 29.03
N GLU A 34 17.67 -18.88 29.21
CA GLU A 34 17.51 -17.73 30.14
C GLU A 34 17.46 -16.41 29.32
N SER A 35 16.76 -15.30 29.64
CA SER A 35 16.28 -14.65 30.89
C SER A 35 17.17 -13.53 31.49
N ALA A 36 17.20 -12.35 30.85
CA ALA A 36 17.42 -11.05 31.50
C ALA A 36 16.97 -9.90 30.54
N TYR A 37 16.04 -8.99 30.84
CA TYR A 37 15.23 -8.77 32.05
C TYR A 37 13.73 -8.84 31.71
N ALA A 38 12.92 -9.40 32.62
CA ALA A 38 11.46 -9.33 32.55
C ALA A 38 10.87 -9.11 33.96
N THR A 39 10.59 -7.86 34.28
CA THR A 39 9.71 -7.41 35.37
C THR A 39 9.37 -5.95 35.00
N ASP A 40 8.11 -5.55 34.78
CA ASP A 40 6.86 -6.09 35.32
C ASP A 40 6.02 -6.96 34.38
N VAL A 41 5.17 -7.81 34.97
CA VAL A 41 4.00 -8.37 34.28
C VAL A 41 2.86 -7.35 34.38
N ALA A 42 2.95 -6.31 33.56
CA ALA A 42 1.80 -5.47 33.28
C ALA A 42 0.77 -6.33 32.53
N VAL A 43 -0.45 -6.47 33.08
CA VAL A 43 -1.61 -6.93 32.30
C VAL A 43 -1.70 -6.00 31.10
N SER A 44 -1.63 -6.56 29.88
CA SER A 44 -1.61 -5.76 28.67
C SER A 44 -2.88 -4.92 28.59
N ARG A 45 -2.76 -3.62 28.86
CA ARG A 45 -3.81 -2.65 28.55
C ARG A 45 -3.93 -2.70 27.04
N HIS A 46 -5.09 -3.16 26.56
CA HIS A 46 -5.35 -3.20 25.13
C HIS A 46 -5.27 -1.75 24.65
N SER A 47 -4.60 -1.52 23.52
CA SER A 47 -4.48 -0.15 22.98
C SER A 47 -5.90 0.34 22.66
N PRO A 48 -6.30 1.58 23.02
CA PRO A 48 -7.61 2.10 22.64
C PRO A 48 -7.87 2.02 21.13
N VAL A 49 -6.81 2.20 20.33
CA VAL A 49 -6.82 1.96 18.87
C VAL A 49 -7.18 0.50 18.56
N ALA A 50 -6.54 -0.47 19.21
CA ALA A 50 -6.81 -1.89 18.97
C ALA A 50 -8.20 -2.34 19.47
N GLU A 51 -8.72 -1.74 20.56
CA GLU A 51 -10.10 -1.96 21.01
C GLU A 51 -11.11 -1.38 19.99
N PHE A 52 -10.84 -0.17 19.47
CA PHE A 52 -11.66 0.47 18.43
C PHE A 52 -11.65 -0.32 17.11
N TRP A 53 -10.47 -0.73 16.63
CA TRP A 53 -10.32 -1.53 15.41
C TRP A 53 -11.09 -2.86 15.51
N GLN A 54 -11.04 -3.55 16.66
CA GLN A 54 -11.82 -4.77 16.89
C GLN A 54 -13.33 -4.51 16.91
N LEU A 55 -13.77 -3.41 17.51
CA LEU A 55 -15.18 -3.02 17.53
C LEU A 55 -15.69 -2.75 16.11
N VAL A 56 -15.06 -1.84 15.37
CA VAL A 56 -15.48 -1.43 14.03
C VAL A 56 -15.41 -2.59 13.04
N GLN A 57 -14.37 -3.44 13.07
CA GLN A 57 -14.31 -4.66 12.25
C GLN A 57 -15.48 -5.61 12.55
N SER A 58 -15.95 -5.68 13.81
CA SER A 58 -17.06 -6.55 14.21
C SER A 58 -18.44 -5.98 13.85
N GLU A 59 -18.61 -4.67 13.90
CA GLU A 59 -19.87 -3.99 13.56
C GLU A 59 -20.07 -3.88 12.04
N LEU A 60 -19.02 -3.53 11.30
CA LEU A 60 -19.06 -3.39 9.83
C LEU A 60 -18.88 -4.71 9.08
N ALA A 61 -18.71 -5.86 9.76
CA ALA A 61 -18.35 -7.15 9.14
C ALA A 61 -19.25 -7.58 7.98
N GLY A 62 -20.55 -7.27 8.04
CA GLY A 62 -21.51 -7.59 6.98
C GLY A 62 -21.39 -6.66 5.77
N ASP A 63 -21.34 -5.35 6.02
CA ASP A 63 -21.27 -4.33 4.97
C ASP A 63 -19.91 -4.37 4.25
N LEU A 64 -18.83 -4.63 5.00
CA LEU A 64 -17.49 -4.91 4.46
C LEU A 64 -17.46 -6.18 3.60
N GLN A 65 -18.27 -7.20 3.91
CA GLN A 65 -18.36 -8.39 3.06
C GLN A 65 -19.04 -8.08 1.72
N GLU A 66 -20.12 -7.31 1.71
CA GLU A 66 -20.77 -6.89 0.45
C GLU A 66 -19.85 -6.00 -0.39
N LEU A 67 -19.13 -5.07 0.26
CA LEU A 67 -18.13 -4.22 -0.38
C LEU A 67 -16.95 -5.04 -0.97
N GLN A 68 -16.39 -5.98 -0.19
CA GLN A 68 -15.33 -6.90 -0.65
C GLN A 68 -15.76 -7.71 -1.86
N GLU A 69 -16.97 -8.27 -1.90
CA GLU A 69 -17.42 -9.06 -3.06
C GLU A 69 -17.61 -8.18 -4.30
N SER A 70 -18.06 -6.93 -4.16
CA SER A 70 -18.10 -5.98 -5.28
C SER A 70 -16.70 -5.62 -5.78
N ILE A 71 -15.75 -5.39 -4.89
CA ILE A 71 -14.37 -5.01 -5.24
C ILE A 71 -13.61 -6.19 -5.87
N LYS A 72 -13.87 -7.43 -5.44
CA LYS A 72 -13.33 -8.64 -6.09
C LYS A 72 -13.79 -8.79 -7.54
N ILE A 73 -14.99 -8.30 -7.91
CA ILE A 73 -15.47 -8.33 -9.29
C ILE A 73 -14.68 -7.35 -10.16
N GLU A 74 -14.49 -6.10 -9.70
CA GLU A 74 -13.72 -5.09 -10.42
C GLU A 74 -12.23 -5.47 -10.51
N LEU A 75 -11.63 -5.97 -9.41
CA LEU A 75 -10.27 -6.53 -9.43
C LEU A 75 -10.14 -7.71 -10.40
N ALA A 76 -11.08 -8.66 -10.39
CA ALA A 76 -11.05 -9.79 -11.31
C ALA A 76 -11.12 -9.34 -12.78
N ALA A 77 -11.86 -8.27 -13.08
CA ALA A 77 -11.90 -7.65 -14.41
C ALA A 77 -10.58 -6.94 -14.75
N ALA A 78 -9.98 -6.18 -13.82
CA ALA A 78 -8.68 -5.53 -14.01
C ALA A 78 -7.53 -6.54 -14.26
N LEU A 79 -7.65 -7.73 -13.67
CA LEU A 79 -6.75 -8.87 -13.86
C LEU A 79 -7.04 -9.71 -15.12
N GLU A 80 -8.07 -9.39 -15.92
CA GLU A 80 -8.25 -10.04 -17.22
C GLU A 80 -7.23 -9.50 -18.24
N PRO A 81 -6.41 -10.36 -18.87
CA PRO A 81 -5.39 -9.89 -19.81
C PRO A 81 -6.01 -9.27 -21.06
N THR A 82 -5.62 -8.02 -21.34
CA THR A 82 -6.20 -7.17 -22.38
C THR A 82 -5.69 -7.46 -23.79
N GLY A 83 -4.69 -8.34 -23.93
CA GLY A 83 -4.05 -8.65 -25.21
C GLY A 83 -3.40 -10.03 -25.30
N GLU A 84 -2.88 -10.32 -26.49
CA GLU A 84 -2.08 -11.52 -26.79
C GLU A 84 -0.70 -11.46 -26.11
N ALA A 85 -0.04 -12.62 -26.00
CA ALA A 85 1.28 -12.72 -25.36
C ALA A 85 2.36 -11.94 -26.15
N GLU A 86 2.97 -10.96 -25.48
CA GLU A 86 3.95 -10.07 -26.06
C GLU A 86 5.37 -10.68 -26.09
N ALA A 87 5.94 -10.84 -27.28
CA ALA A 87 7.34 -11.27 -27.39
C ALA A 87 8.30 -10.26 -26.74
N ASP A 88 9.31 -10.75 -26.03
CA ASP A 88 10.36 -9.97 -25.36
C ASP A 88 9.86 -8.94 -24.32
N TRP A 89 8.59 -9.01 -23.88
CA TRP A 89 7.95 -8.07 -22.95
C TRP A 89 8.85 -7.72 -21.75
N ASN A 90 9.49 -8.75 -21.20
CA ASN A 90 10.29 -8.72 -19.99
C ASN A 90 11.68 -8.06 -20.13
N ILE A 91 12.08 -7.71 -21.36
CA ILE A 91 13.33 -6.98 -21.63
C ILE A 91 13.10 -5.62 -22.32
N ARG A 92 11.84 -5.23 -22.58
CA ARG A 92 11.51 -3.88 -23.10
C ARG A 92 11.44 -2.80 -22.03
N GLY A 93 11.36 -3.17 -20.75
CA GLY A 93 11.43 -2.24 -19.63
C GLY A 93 12.84 -1.73 -19.36
N MET A 94 12.95 -0.68 -18.55
CA MET A 94 14.22 -0.29 -17.93
C MET A 94 14.55 -1.20 -16.74
N ASP A 95 15.83 -1.35 -16.43
CA ASP A 95 16.25 -1.98 -15.17
C ASP A 95 16.13 -0.95 -14.04
N LEU A 96 14.92 -0.83 -13.46
CA LEU A 96 14.57 0.23 -12.50
C LEU A 96 15.53 0.24 -11.30
N VAL A 97 15.83 -0.92 -10.72
CA VAL A 97 16.72 -1.05 -9.56
C VAL A 97 18.13 -0.56 -9.90
N ALA A 98 18.67 -0.93 -11.06
CA ALA A 98 19.99 -0.45 -11.52
C ALA A 98 19.98 1.05 -11.88
N HIS A 99 18.84 1.61 -12.30
CA HIS A 99 18.68 3.05 -12.50
C HIS A 99 18.71 3.78 -11.15
N ILE A 100 17.93 3.33 -10.17
CA ILE A 100 17.85 3.92 -8.82
C ILE A 100 19.21 3.80 -8.09
N GLU A 101 19.90 2.67 -8.21
CA GLU A 101 21.27 2.45 -7.73
C GLU A 101 22.28 3.45 -8.33
N SER A 102 22.04 3.93 -9.55
CA SER A 102 22.90 4.92 -10.21
C SER A 102 22.67 6.38 -9.77
N LEU A 103 21.58 6.66 -9.05
CA LEU A 103 21.24 8.00 -8.57
C LEU A 103 22.02 8.35 -7.28
N PRO A 104 22.18 9.65 -6.96
CA PRO A 104 22.78 10.08 -5.69
C PRO A 104 22.03 9.46 -4.48
N GLY A 105 22.72 8.64 -3.69
CA GLY A 105 22.15 7.91 -2.56
C GLY A 105 21.83 6.43 -2.83
N GLY A 106 21.76 6.02 -4.10
CA GLY A 106 21.42 4.64 -4.49
C GLY A 106 20.05 4.18 -3.99
N VAL A 107 19.82 2.87 -3.91
CA VAL A 107 18.55 2.29 -3.42
C VAL A 107 18.24 2.62 -1.95
N ALA A 108 19.25 2.93 -1.14
CA ALA A 108 19.08 3.29 0.27
C ALA A 108 18.71 4.77 0.49
N GLY A 109 18.62 5.56 -0.58
CA GLY A 109 18.30 7.00 -0.53
C GLY A 109 17.24 7.47 -1.53
N ASN A 110 16.67 6.57 -2.33
CA ASN A 110 15.71 6.90 -3.39
C ASN A 110 14.60 5.84 -3.45
N ALA A 111 13.41 6.25 -3.86
CA ALA A 111 12.20 5.42 -3.95
C ALA A 111 11.33 5.87 -5.13
N VAL A 112 10.36 5.04 -5.55
CA VAL A 112 9.30 5.44 -6.47
C VAL A 112 8.08 5.86 -5.65
N LEU A 113 7.59 7.08 -5.88
CA LEU A 113 6.36 7.63 -5.32
C LEU A 113 5.28 7.56 -6.40
N THR A 114 4.18 6.86 -6.14
CA THR A 114 2.98 6.99 -6.97
C THR A 114 2.14 8.14 -6.46
N LEU A 115 1.92 9.14 -7.33
CA LEU A 115 0.95 10.20 -7.13
C LEU A 115 -0.35 9.85 -7.85
N GLY A 116 -1.37 9.48 -7.06
CA GLY A 116 -2.71 9.10 -7.49
C GLY A 116 -3.70 9.25 -6.31
N GLU A 117 -4.94 8.74 -6.43
CA GLU A 117 -5.93 8.85 -5.34
C GLU A 117 -5.49 8.17 -4.03
N THR A 118 -4.62 7.15 -4.13
CA THR A 118 -4.01 6.46 -3.00
C THR A 118 -2.48 6.60 -3.12
N PRO A 119 -1.84 7.60 -2.49
CA PRO A 119 -0.39 7.74 -2.55
C PRO A 119 0.38 6.52 -2.01
N SER A 120 1.46 6.13 -2.68
CA SER A 120 2.33 5.02 -2.26
C SER A 120 3.82 5.33 -2.45
N LEU A 121 4.68 4.61 -1.72
CA LEU A 121 6.13 4.73 -1.80
C LEU A 121 6.79 3.34 -1.83
N GLU A 122 7.30 2.97 -3.00
CA GLU A 122 7.98 1.71 -3.30
C GLU A 122 9.51 1.87 -3.19
N PHE A 123 10.17 0.95 -2.50
CA PHE A 123 11.62 0.94 -2.29
C PHE A 123 12.26 -0.42 -2.63
N PHE A 124 13.53 -0.38 -3.06
CA PHE A 124 14.23 -1.52 -3.67
C PHE A 124 15.52 -1.89 -2.91
N GLY A 125 15.43 -1.99 -1.58
CA GLY A 125 16.56 -2.30 -0.71
C GLY A 125 16.22 -2.24 0.78
N LYS A 126 17.24 -2.21 1.65
CA LYS A 126 17.04 -1.93 3.09
C LYS A 126 16.76 -0.45 3.31
N ILE A 127 15.60 -0.14 3.91
CA ILE A 127 15.26 1.22 4.36
C ILE A 127 16.05 1.64 5.62
N PRO A 128 16.25 2.95 5.85
CA PRO A 128 16.77 3.47 7.11
C PRO A 128 15.87 3.09 8.30
N ALA A 129 16.46 2.70 9.44
CA ALA A 129 15.70 2.22 10.59
C ALA A 129 14.88 3.31 11.33
N ASP A 130 15.18 4.57 11.05
CA ASP A 130 14.52 5.77 11.57
C ASP A 130 13.32 6.23 10.73
N ILE A 131 13.07 5.62 9.56
CA ILE A 131 11.90 5.94 8.70
C ILE A 131 10.54 5.71 9.41
N LEU A 132 10.52 4.82 10.40
CA LEU A 132 9.35 4.50 11.24
C LEU A 132 9.40 5.14 12.64
N ALA A 133 10.32 6.08 12.90
CA ALA A 133 10.48 6.65 14.24
C ALA A 133 9.22 7.37 14.77
N ASP A 134 8.43 7.96 13.87
CA ASP A 134 7.17 8.64 14.16
C ASP A 134 5.92 7.78 13.81
N TRP A 135 6.08 6.45 13.72
CA TRP A 135 5.03 5.51 13.29
C TRP A 135 4.80 4.39 14.31
N ASP A 136 3.68 4.47 15.03
CA ASP A 136 3.22 3.45 15.97
C ASP A 136 2.68 2.22 15.22
N TYR A 137 3.01 1.01 15.68
CA TYR A 137 2.46 -0.24 15.17
C TYR A 137 1.00 -0.42 15.62
N VAL A 138 0.10 -0.78 14.69
CA VAL A 138 -1.30 -1.12 14.98
C VAL A 138 -1.52 -2.64 14.95
N GLN A 139 -1.33 -3.27 13.79
CA GLN A 139 -1.53 -4.71 13.58
C GLN A 139 -0.72 -5.22 12.38
N SER A 140 -0.48 -6.54 12.31
CA SER A 140 0.12 -7.19 11.14
C SER A 140 -0.51 -8.57 10.88
N GLY A 141 -0.59 -8.95 9.61
CA GLY A 141 -0.99 -10.29 9.21
C GLY A 141 -0.01 -11.40 9.62
N PRO A 142 -0.45 -12.67 9.72
CA PRO A 142 0.38 -13.80 10.15
C PRO A 142 1.59 -14.15 9.24
N LYS A 143 1.67 -13.59 8.03
CA LYS A 143 2.80 -13.75 7.09
C LYS A 143 3.58 -12.44 6.86
N ALA A 144 3.18 -11.34 7.49
CA ALA A 144 3.75 -10.03 7.24
C ALA A 144 5.22 -9.93 7.65
N VAL A 145 6.02 -9.30 6.81
CA VAL A 145 7.44 -9.03 7.06
C VAL A 145 7.59 -7.62 7.66
N SER A 146 8.52 -7.43 8.58
CA SER A 146 8.84 -6.09 9.08
C SER A 146 9.57 -5.27 8.00
N PRO A 147 9.25 -3.98 7.80
CA PRO A 147 10.01 -3.10 6.90
C PRO A 147 11.53 -3.09 7.14
N LEU A 148 11.95 -3.30 8.39
CA LEU A 148 13.36 -3.36 8.79
C LEU A 148 14.06 -4.69 8.40
N ALA A 149 13.27 -5.71 8.05
CA ALA A 149 13.74 -7.03 7.65
C ALA A 149 13.59 -7.30 6.15
N ALA A 150 12.66 -6.63 5.47
CA ALA A 150 12.41 -6.73 4.02
C ALA A 150 13.60 -6.23 3.17
N ASP A 151 13.76 -6.74 1.95
CA ASP A 151 14.78 -6.28 0.96
C ASP A 151 14.20 -5.39 -0.15
N GLY A 152 12.89 -5.11 -0.08
CA GLY A 152 12.12 -4.17 -0.88
C GLY A 152 10.71 -4.07 -0.30
N GLY A 153 9.84 -3.24 -0.86
CA GLY A 153 8.44 -3.17 -0.45
C GLY A 153 7.78 -1.82 -0.72
N VAL A 154 6.49 -1.75 -0.43
CA VAL A 154 5.64 -0.58 -0.66
C VAL A 154 4.93 -0.14 0.62
N PHE A 155 4.97 1.17 0.89
CA PHE A 155 4.08 1.83 1.84
C PHE A 155 2.91 2.46 1.09
N VAL A 156 1.68 2.33 1.60
CA VAL A 156 0.45 2.81 0.96
C VAL A 156 -0.37 3.60 1.98
N ALA A 157 -0.84 4.80 1.64
CA ALA A 157 -1.73 5.57 2.51
C ALA A 157 -3.14 4.97 2.57
N ILE A 158 -3.67 4.72 3.77
CA ILE A 158 -5.02 4.16 3.96
C ILE A 158 -5.94 5.04 4.84
N SER A 159 -5.43 6.17 5.32
CA SER A 159 -6.17 7.34 5.88
C SER A 159 -5.15 8.47 6.11
N PRO A 160 -5.54 9.72 6.46
CA PRO A 160 -4.61 10.81 6.76
C PRO A 160 -3.66 10.58 7.95
N SER A 161 -3.80 9.47 8.69
CA SER A 161 -2.92 9.09 9.80
C SER A 161 -2.48 7.62 9.77
N HIS A 162 -2.77 6.85 8.72
CA HIS A 162 -2.41 5.43 8.65
C HIS A 162 -1.74 5.03 7.33
N LEU A 163 -0.70 4.20 7.47
CA LEU A 163 -0.03 3.54 6.36
C LEU A 163 -0.18 2.04 6.47
N LEU A 164 -0.37 1.40 5.33
CA LEU A 164 -0.20 -0.02 5.11
C LEU A 164 1.20 -0.29 4.54
N PHE A 165 1.80 -1.42 4.88
CA PHE A 165 3.10 -1.87 4.36
C PHE A 165 3.04 -3.32 3.84
N LEU A 166 3.76 -3.61 2.75
CA LEU A 166 3.89 -4.93 2.10
C LEU A 166 5.30 -5.12 1.49
N ALA A 167 5.82 -6.36 1.35
CA ALA A 167 7.27 -6.66 1.20
C ALA A 167 7.66 -7.92 0.38
N ASP A 168 8.68 -7.79 -0.49
CA ASP A 168 9.51 -8.74 -1.29
C ASP A 168 9.62 -10.24 -0.89
N ASP A 169 9.93 -11.23 -1.75
CA ASP A 169 10.40 -11.44 -3.15
C ASP A 169 11.50 -10.49 -3.72
N GLU A 170 11.30 -9.66 -4.76
CA GLU A 170 10.80 -9.89 -6.13
C GLU A 170 11.78 -10.67 -7.03
N ILE A 171 11.32 -11.55 -7.95
CA ILE A 171 12.22 -12.20 -8.91
C ILE A 171 12.37 -11.43 -10.22
N ARG A 172 13.57 -10.88 -10.43
CA ARG A 172 13.99 -10.22 -11.67
C ARG A 172 13.98 -11.23 -12.84
N THR A 173 13.05 -11.04 -13.77
CA THR A 173 12.86 -11.87 -14.96
C THR A 173 13.33 -11.08 -16.19
N GLY A 174 14.64 -10.89 -16.33
CA GLY A 174 15.19 -9.88 -17.24
C GLY A 174 15.13 -8.50 -16.60
N ASN A 175 14.51 -7.53 -17.28
CA ASN A 175 14.28 -6.18 -16.73
C ASN A 175 12.92 -6.10 -16.01
N ALA A 176 12.01 -7.03 -16.29
CA ALA A 176 10.77 -7.21 -15.54
C ALA A 176 11.05 -7.69 -14.11
N SER A 177 10.14 -7.31 -13.23
CA SER A 177 10.09 -7.69 -11.83
C SER A 177 8.82 -8.51 -11.65
N CYS A 178 8.90 -9.71 -11.07
CA CYS A 178 7.73 -10.59 -10.88
C CYS A 178 7.61 -11.08 -9.44
N MET A 179 6.38 -11.12 -8.91
CA MET A 179 6.04 -11.89 -7.71
C MET A 179 6.47 -13.36 -7.89
N THR A 180 6.86 -14.08 -6.83
CA THR A 180 7.17 -15.53 -6.97
C THR A 180 5.93 -16.41 -6.82
N HIS A 181 4.95 -15.95 -6.06
CA HIS A 181 3.72 -16.68 -5.72
C HIS A 181 2.49 -15.77 -5.88
N PRO A 182 1.31 -16.32 -6.19
CA PRO A 182 0.06 -15.59 -6.07
C PRO A 182 -0.27 -15.30 -4.61
N ILE A 183 -0.97 -14.19 -4.35
CA ILE A 183 -1.50 -13.84 -3.03
C ILE A 183 -2.94 -14.38 -2.93
N GLU A 184 -3.22 -15.26 -1.97
CA GLU A 184 -4.59 -15.76 -1.73
C GLU A 184 -5.44 -14.78 -0.89
N ASN A 185 -4.78 -13.98 -0.07
CA ASN A 185 -5.37 -13.02 0.86
C ASN A 185 -4.31 -11.96 1.22
N ALA A 186 -4.55 -10.69 0.92
CA ALA A 186 -3.56 -9.64 1.18
C ALA A 186 -3.42 -9.29 2.69
N ALA A 187 -4.49 -9.45 3.50
CA ALA A 187 -4.44 -9.16 4.94
C ALA A 187 -3.38 -10.01 5.66
N ASP A 188 -3.11 -11.22 5.18
CA ASP A 188 -2.06 -12.07 5.74
C ASP A 188 -0.65 -11.46 5.65
N HIS A 189 -0.36 -10.63 4.66
CA HIS A 189 0.99 -10.18 4.32
C HIS A 189 1.30 -8.73 4.74
N VAL A 190 0.29 -7.96 5.16
CA VAL A 190 0.43 -6.51 5.41
C VAL A 190 0.65 -6.16 6.88
N THR A 191 1.30 -5.02 7.12
CA THR A 191 1.38 -4.37 8.45
C THR A 191 0.76 -2.99 8.39
N VAL A 192 -0.04 -2.62 9.40
CA VAL A 192 -0.61 -1.28 9.55
C VAL A 192 0.16 -0.49 10.61
N TYR A 193 0.52 0.73 10.23
CA TYR A 193 1.15 1.74 11.06
C TYR A 193 0.26 2.98 11.19
N ARG A 194 0.40 3.68 12.31
CA ARG A 194 -0.32 4.90 12.65
C ARG A 194 0.66 6.02 12.96
N TYR A 195 0.42 7.23 12.47
CA TYR A 195 1.30 8.36 12.76
C TYR A 195 1.19 8.78 14.23
N SER A 196 2.31 8.83 14.94
CA SER A 196 2.35 9.18 16.37
C SER A 196 2.21 10.69 16.61
N GLY A 197 2.49 11.49 15.59
CA GLY A 197 2.33 12.96 15.61
C GLY A 197 0.88 13.45 15.59
N THR A 198 -0.10 12.57 15.34
CA THR A 198 -1.55 12.84 15.41
C THR A 198 -2.25 11.86 16.38
N PRO A 199 -1.98 11.91 17.70
CA PRO A 199 -2.44 10.89 18.66
C PRO A 199 -3.94 10.61 18.61
N PHE A 200 -4.32 9.34 18.82
CA PHE A 200 -5.72 8.91 18.85
C PHE A 200 -6.49 9.58 19.98
N ASP A 201 -7.60 10.23 19.65
CA ASP A 201 -8.52 10.88 20.58
C ASP A 201 -9.95 10.31 20.38
N PRO A 202 -10.46 9.49 21.33
CA PRO A 202 -11.77 8.86 21.19
C PRO A 202 -12.95 9.84 21.35
N ASP A 203 -12.70 11.08 21.81
CA ASP A 203 -13.72 12.14 21.90
C ASP A 203 -13.70 13.06 20.65
N SER A 204 -12.94 12.73 19.60
CA SER A 204 -12.73 13.54 18.40
C SER A 204 -13.21 12.85 17.13
N ASP A 205 -14.27 13.37 16.50
CA ASP A 205 -14.89 12.82 15.28
C ASP A 205 -13.84 12.56 14.18
N ALA A 206 -12.98 13.54 13.88
CA ALA A 206 -11.93 13.43 12.87
C ALA A 206 -10.86 12.36 13.18
N SER A 207 -10.67 11.99 14.46
CA SER A 207 -9.82 10.84 14.81
C SER A 207 -10.56 9.53 14.55
N LEU A 208 -11.84 9.45 14.92
CA LEU A 208 -12.68 8.26 14.72
C LEU A 208 -12.89 7.97 13.22
N GLU A 209 -13.08 9.00 12.41
CA GLU A 209 -13.17 8.94 10.95
C GLU A 209 -11.89 8.37 10.33
N ALA A 210 -10.71 8.86 10.71
CA ALA A 210 -9.43 8.37 10.20
C ALA A 210 -9.09 6.93 10.65
N GLU A 211 -9.53 6.50 11.85
CA GLU A 211 -9.46 5.09 12.23
C GLU A 211 -10.44 4.24 11.40
N ALA A 212 -11.68 4.72 11.19
CA ALA A 212 -12.71 3.98 10.47
C ALA A 212 -12.38 3.82 8.98
N GLU A 213 -11.90 4.87 8.32
CA GLU A 213 -11.36 4.84 6.96
C GLU A 213 -10.24 3.81 6.85
N ALA A 214 -9.26 3.82 7.77
CA ALA A 214 -8.18 2.84 7.78
C ALA A 214 -8.66 1.40 8.04
N VAL A 215 -9.68 1.18 8.89
CA VAL A 215 -10.30 -0.14 9.10
C VAL A 215 -11.02 -0.62 7.84
N VAL A 216 -11.79 0.25 7.17
CA VAL A 216 -12.50 -0.09 5.93
C VAL A 216 -11.49 -0.40 4.83
N MET A 217 -10.51 0.49 4.60
CA MET A 217 -9.45 0.33 3.60
C MET A 217 -8.63 -0.94 3.85
N HIS A 218 -8.15 -1.18 5.08
CA HIS A 218 -7.46 -2.44 5.42
C HIS A 218 -8.33 -3.67 5.16
N SER A 219 -9.63 -3.61 5.44
CA SER A 219 -10.55 -4.74 5.23
C SER A 219 -10.87 -4.96 3.76
N VAL A 220 -10.99 -3.88 2.98
CA VAL A 220 -11.12 -3.89 1.52
C VAL A 220 -9.89 -4.54 0.90
N VAL A 221 -8.70 -3.97 1.15
CA VAL A 221 -7.38 -4.51 0.76
C VAL A 221 -7.28 -5.99 1.14
N GLY A 222 -7.56 -6.27 2.41
CA GLY A 222 -7.32 -7.55 3.04
C GLY A 222 -8.13 -8.71 2.49
N GLY A 223 -9.30 -8.43 1.90
CA GLY A 223 -10.15 -9.43 1.26
C GLY A 223 -9.68 -9.86 -0.13
N LEU A 224 -8.67 -9.20 -0.71
CA LEU A 224 -8.25 -9.40 -2.09
C LEU A 224 -7.18 -10.49 -2.22
N GLY A 225 -7.15 -11.11 -3.40
CA GLY A 225 -6.10 -12.02 -3.83
C GLY A 225 -5.68 -11.67 -5.26
N SER A 226 -4.43 -11.99 -5.59
CA SER A 226 -3.78 -11.64 -6.85
C SER A 226 -3.10 -12.87 -7.47
N PRO A 227 -3.13 -13.05 -8.81
CA PRO A 227 -2.23 -13.99 -9.48
C PRO A 227 -0.76 -13.57 -9.28
N VAL A 228 0.16 -14.34 -9.86
CA VAL A 228 1.51 -13.80 -10.10
C VAL A 228 1.40 -12.69 -11.14
N ILE A 229 1.86 -11.50 -10.79
CA ILE A 229 1.95 -10.32 -11.66
C ILE A 229 3.43 -9.97 -11.85
N CYS A 230 3.73 -9.36 -13.00
CA CYS A 230 5.04 -8.87 -13.34
C CYS A 230 5.00 -7.39 -13.76
N SER A 231 5.70 -6.55 -13.01
CA SER A 231 5.89 -5.11 -13.23
C SER A 231 6.99 -4.84 -14.27
N VAL A 232 6.71 -3.96 -15.23
CA VAL A 232 7.66 -3.52 -16.27
C VAL A 232 7.66 -2.00 -16.41
N TYR A 233 8.63 -1.35 -15.77
CA TYR A 233 8.76 0.11 -15.83
C TYR A 233 9.39 0.58 -17.16
N ARG A 234 8.94 1.73 -17.66
CA ARG A 234 9.48 2.40 -18.87
C ARG A 234 9.57 3.91 -18.62
N GLN A 235 10.31 4.62 -19.48
CA GLN A 235 10.25 6.08 -19.56
C GLN A 235 9.61 6.52 -20.88
N ASP A 236 8.84 7.60 -20.84
CA ASP A 236 8.26 8.23 -22.04
C ASP A 236 9.22 9.24 -22.71
N GLU A 237 8.76 9.96 -23.74
CA GLU A 237 9.57 10.97 -24.43
C GLU A 237 9.89 12.21 -23.57
N GLU A 238 9.16 12.43 -22.47
CA GLU A 238 9.38 13.51 -21.50
C GLU A 238 10.26 13.06 -20.31
N GLY A 239 10.53 11.76 -20.20
CA GLY A 239 11.33 11.14 -19.13
C GLY A 239 10.53 10.71 -17.90
N ARG A 240 9.20 10.78 -17.96
CA ARG A 240 8.28 10.35 -16.88
C ARG A 240 8.31 8.83 -16.77
N LEU A 241 8.27 8.30 -15.55
CA LEU A 241 8.20 6.87 -15.30
C LEU A 241 6.77 6.37 -15.59
N LEU A 242 6.66 5.21 -16.22
CA LEU A 242 5.40 4.51 -16.51
C LEU A 242 5.51 3.08 -16.01
N HIS A 243 4.49 2.59 -15.30
CA HIS A 243 4.34 1.17 -14.97
C HIS A 243 3.59 0.45 -16.10
N PHE A 244 3.82 -0.86 -16.22
CA PHE A 244 3.04 -1.75 -17.07
C PHE A 244 2.93 -3.12 -16.38
N ALA A 245 1.73 -3.64 -16.23
CA ALA A 245 1.46 -4.93 -15.61
C ALA A 245 1.33 -6.06 -16.64
N TYR A 246 1.95 -7.20 -16.35
CA TYR A 246 1.92 -8.39 -17.21
C TYR A 246 1.67 -9.67 -16.39
N LEU A 247 1.04 -10.67 -17.02
CA LEU A 247 1.11 -12.05 -16.57
C LEU A 247 2.49 -12.66 -16.94
N PRO A 248 2.98 -13.69 -16.22
CA PRO A 248 4.27 -14.33 -16.51
C PRO A 248 4.41 -14.94 -17.92
N ASP A 249 3.31 -15.16 -18.64
CA ASP A 249 3.31 -15.60 -20.04
C ASP A 249 3.44 -14.44 -21.06
N GLY A 250 3.51 -13.20 -20.59
CA GLY A 250 3.69 -12.00 -21.41
C GLY A 250 2.41 -11.35 -21.91
N ARG A 251 1.23 -11.79 -21.47
CA ARG A 251 -0.02 -11.05 -21.76
C ARG A 251 -0.14 -9.81 -20.86
N PRO A 252 -0.45 -8.63 -21.42
CA PRO A 252 -0.58 -7.40 -20.63
C PRO A 252 -1.88 -7.39 -19.81
N LEU A 253 -1.85 -6.73 -18.66
CA LEU A 253 -2.98 -6.48 -17.77
C LEU A 253 -3.40 -5.00 -17.86
N GLY A 254 -3.60 -4.50 -19.08
CA GLY A 254 -3.73 -3.06 -19.39
C GLY A 254 -5.01 -2.36 -18.89
N LEU A 255 -5.68 -2.89 -17.86
CA LEU A 255 -6.62 -2.17 -16.99
C LEU A 255 -5.98 -1.76 -15.66
N MET A 256 -4.75 -2.21 -15.40
CA MET A 256 -3.87 -1.77 -14.32
C MET A 256 -2.86 -0.71 -14.76
N ASP A 257 -2.71 -0.51 -16.08
CA ASP A 257 -1.83 0.50 -16.67
C ASP A 257 -2.57 1.87 -16.70
N ASP A 258 -2.75 2.55 -15.56
CA ASP A 258 -3.41 3.87 -15.52
C ASP A 258 -2.48 4.96 -16.07
N ASP A 259 -2.87 5.58 -17.19
CA ASP A 259 -2.12 6.65 -17.84
C ASP A 259 -2.23 8.03 -17.12
N GLN A 260 -2.89 8.07 -15.96
CA GLN A 260 -2.94 9.20 -15.04
C GLN A 260 -2.07 9.04 -13.78
N GLU A 261 -1.61 7.82 -13.43
CA GLU A 261 -0.72 7.63 -12.28
C GLU A 261 0.64 8.29 -12.53
N GLN A 262 0.99 9.26 -11.68
CA GLN A 262 2.24 10.01 -11.81
C GLN A 262 3.33 9.37 -10.94
N LEU A 263 4.15 8.52 -11.57
CA LEU A 263 5.27 7.85 -10.93
C LEU A 263 6.52 8.74 -10.94
N GLU A 264 6.96 9.16 -9.75
CA GLU A 264 8.15 9.99 -9.57
C GLU A 264 9.25 9.25 -8.80
N ILE A 265 10.52 9.40 -9.19
CA ILE A 265 11.64 8.93 -8.36
C ILE A 265 12.01 10.03 -7.37
N VAL A 266 11.74 9.80 -6.09
CA VAL A 266 11.96 10.75 -5.00
C VAL A 266 13.20 10.40 -4.18
N SER A 267 13.97 11.43 -3.81
CA SER A 267 15.19 11.28 -3.00
C SER A 267 14.94 11.64 -1.54
N GLY A 268 15.30 10.74 -0.62
CA GLY A 268 15.08 10.86 0.81
C GLY A 268 13.68 10.40 1.23
N PHE A 269 13.61 9.67 2.35
CA PHE A 269 12.38 9.12 2.87
C PHE A 269 11.75 10.04 3.92
N ASN A 270 10.52 10.48 3.68
CA ASN A 270 9.64 11.11 4.66
C ASN A 270 8.21 10.65 4.38
N LEU A 271 7.87 9.46 4.91
CA LEU A 271 6.60 8.79 4.64
C LEU A 271 5.39 9.71 4.88
N TYR A 272 5.38 10.48 5.98
CA TYR A 272 4.27 11.39 6.27
C TYR A 272 4.14 12.49 5.21
N GLN A 273 5.23 13.13 4.80
CA GLN A 273 5.17 14.19 3.78
C GLN A 273 4.90 13.65 2.38
N GLN A 274 5.46 12.48 2.01
CA GLN A 274 5.30 11.92 0.67
C GLN A 274 3.88 11.33 0.47
N LEU A 275 3.32 10.71 1.51
CA LEU A 275 2.07 9.97 1.40
C LEU A 275 0.83 10.79 1.83
N ASN A 276 0.95 11.68 2.83
CA ASN A 276 -0.19 12.46 3.30
C ASN A 276 -0.31 13.87 2.67
N ALA A 277 0.69 14.36 1.93
CA ALA A 277 0.57 15.67 1.26
C ALA A 277 -0.39 15.66 0.06
N ASN A 278 -0.65 14.48 -0.52
CA ASN A 278 -1.54 14.28 -1.66
C ASN A 278 -2.69 13.30 -1.33
N TYR A 279 -2.87 12.91 -0.07
CA TYR A 279 -3.96 12.02 0.32
C TYR A 279 -5.30 12.75 0.25
N VAL A 280 -6.25 12.22 -0.52
CA VAL A 280 -7.63 12.69 -0.58
C VAL A 280 -8.50 11.60 0.05
N SER A 281 -9.25 11.93 1.09
CA SER A 281 -10.13 10.95 1.74
C SER A 281 -11.24 10.51 0.78
N GLY A 282 -11.46 9.20 0.70
CA GLY A 282 -12.56 8.62 -0.06
C GLY A 282 -13.94 8.79 0.61
N PHE A 283 -13.96 9.27 1.86
CA PHE A 283 -15.14 9.38 2.71
C PHE A 283 -15.52 10.83 3.08
N GLY A 284 -14.70 11.81 2.72
CA GLY A 284 -14.98 13.23 2.95
C GLY A 284 -16.01 13.78 1.94
N ASP A 285 -17.12 14.34 2.44
CA ASP A 285 -18.01 15.23 1.68
C ASP A 285 -17.35 16.63 1.46
N ASP A 286 -16.12 16.64 0.94
CA ASP A 286 -15.41 17.85 0.52
C ASP A 286 -16.01 18.38 -0.80
N GLU A 287 -17.27 18.85 -0.72
CA GLU A 287 -17.85 19.75 -1.71
C GLU A 287 -16.97 21.02 -1.71
N PRO A 288 -16.19 21.28 -2.77
CA PRO A 288 -15.12 22.27 -2.73
C PRO A 288 -15.74 23.64 -2.45
N PRO A 289 -15.24 24.39 -1.45
CA PRO A 289 -15.97 25.50 -0.84
C PRO A 289 -16.42 26.49 -1.89
N GLU A 290 -17.75 26.56 -2.09
CA GLU A 290 -18.38 27.29 -3.20
C GLU A 290 -17.83 28.73 -3.20
N ALA A 291 -17.12 29.07 -4.28
CA ALA A 291 -16.27 30.25 -4.31
C ALA A 291 -17.10 31.51 -4.07
N ALA A 292 -17.01 32.04 -2.84
CA ALA A 292 -17.99 32.96 -2.28
C ALA A 292 -18.32 34.10 -3.26
N GLU A 293 -19.58 34.16 -3.70
CA GLU A 293 -20.05 35.25 -4.56
C GLU A 293 -19.78 36.57 -3.85
N GLU A 294 -18.83 37.37 -4.38
CA GLU A 294 -18.65 38.75 -3.95
C GLU A 294 -19.96 39.49 -4.17
N ALA A 295 -20.64 39.81 -3.07
CA ALA A 295 -21.89 40.56 -3.08
C ALA A 295 -21.66 41.94 -3.72
N ARG A 296 -21.98 42.04 -5.02
CA ARG A 296 -21.97 43.30 -5.77
C ARG A 296 -23.18 44.12 -5.37
N ASP A 297 -23.03 44.87 -4.28
CA ASP A 297 -23.79 46.09 -4.02
C ASP A 297 -23.48 47.12 -5.12
N ASP A 298 -24.17 47.00 -6.26
CA ASP A 298 -24.26 48.05 -7.29
C ASP A 298 -25.39 49.05 -6.94
N LEU A 299 -25.14 50.33 -7.26
CA LEU A 299 -25.87 51.54 -6.81
C LEU A 299 -27.16 51.87 -7.59
#